data_AF-A0A1V4YFD7-F1
#
_entry.id   AF-A0A1V4YFD7-F1
#
_cell.length_a   1.000
_cell.length_b   1.000
_cell.length_c   1.000
_cell.angle_alpha   90.00
_cell.angle_beta   90.00
_cell.angle_gamma   90.00
#
_symmetry.space_group_name_H-M   'P 1'
#
loop_
_entity.id
_entity.type
_entity.pdbx_description
1 polymer ?
#
loop_
_entity_poly.entity_id
_entity_poly.type
_entity_poly.pdbx_seq_one_letter_code
_entity_poly.pdbx_strand_id
1 'polypeptide(L)'
;MAQEQGIAKVDLNYIFKAVIMGTSLYSDNWEKGVLYLTNLNLWFSEGKGWFTIPLRNITMVGREVPNTIRLKAQRGIGTIHVLIIDYLQPSSVSADSYASSVALLGGNEAVINTLKAYLQPMCGTPPRSQSLSDIDKKLLYMLYTGINDMKKLSFLIGTDNETLTGSFKNLRDQGLCDTMGKLTQEGMTKLKEMM
;
A
#
# COMPACT_ATOMS: atom_id res chain seq x y z
N MET A 1 6.47 -21.48 -8.32
CA MET A 1 6.27 -20.09 -8.78
C MET A 1 4.82 -20.00 -9.27
N ALA A 2 4.02 -19.06 -8.78
CA ALA A 2 2.65 -18.90 -9.25
C ALA A 2 2.67 -18.39 -10.72
N GLN A 3 1.89 -19.02 -11.60
CA GLN A 3 1.77 -18.58 -12.99
C GLN A 3 0.81 -17.39 -13.08
N GLU A 4 1.21 -16.34 -13.80
CA GLU A 4 0.36 -15.18 -14.03
C GLU A 4 -0.78 -15.55 -15.00
N GLN A 5 -2.02 -15.29 -14.60
CA GLN A 5 -3.24 -15.59 -15.34
C GLN A 5 -4.06 -14.32 -15.49
N GLY A 6 -4.47 -14.02 -16.72
CA GLY A 6 -5.35 -12.89 -17.03
C GLY A 6 -6.76 -13.10 -16.52
N ILE A 7 -7.33 -12.07 -15.90
CA ILE A 7 -8.68 -12.07 -15.34
C ILE A 7 -9.58 -11.13 -16.13
N ALA A 8 -9.12 -9.89 -16.34
CA ALA A 8 -9.92 -8.87 -17.02
C ALA A 8 -9.06 -7.90 -17.81
N LYS A 9 -9.63 -7.37 -18.90
CA LYS A 9 -9.07 -6.30 -19.71
C LYS A 9 -10.14 -5.24 -19.92
N VAL A 10 -9.84 -3.98 -19.64
CA VAL A 10 -10.83 -2.91 -19.75
C VAL A 10 -10.19 -1.59 -20.15
N ASP A 11 -10.91 -0.81 -20.94
CA ASP A 11 -10.54 0.56 -21.30
C ASP A 11 -11.03 1.54 -20.23
N LEU A 12 -10.14 2.38 -19.74
CA LEU A 12 -10.45 3.43 -18.76
C LEU A 12 -9.47 4.60 -18.90
N ASN A 13 -9.72 5.64 -18.12
CA ASN A 13 -8.77 6.71 -17.92
C ASN A 13 -8.10 6.53 -16.56
N TYR A 14 -6.81 6.86 -16.44
CA TYR A 14 -6.10 6.79 -15.18
C TYR A 14 -5.10 7.91 -14.98
N ILE A 15 -4.76 8.13 -13.71
CA ILE A 15 -3.65 8.98 -13.27
C ILE A 15 -2.78 8.14 -12.33
N PHE A 16 -1.48 8.09 -12.60
CA PHE A 16 -0.47 7.48 -11.74
C PHE A 16 0.26 8.54 -10.90
N LYS A 17 0.85 8.11 -9.78
CA LYS A 17 1.69 8.96 -8.92
C LYS A 17 0.96 10.20 -8.38
N ALA A 18 -0.32 10.08 -8.00
CA ALA A 18 -0.96 11.10 -7.18
C ALA A 18 -0.31 11.06 -5.78
N VAL A 19 0.48 12.07 -5.43
CA VAL A 19 1.42 12.06 -4.29
C VAL A 19 0.71 12.36 -2.97
N ILE A 20 1.09 11.64 -1.89
CA ILE A 20 0.78 11.98 -0.48
C ILE A 20 2.08 12.19 0.30
N MET A 21 2.46 13.46 0.49
CA MET A 21 3.34 14.06 1.51
C MET A 21 3.43 15.58 1.23
N GLY A 22 2.27 16.24 1.16
CA GLY A 22 2.17 17.70 1.03
C GLY A 22 1.82 18.22 -0.38
N THR A 23 2.25 17.59 -1.47
CA THR A 23 1.89 18.09 -2.82
C THR A 23 1.84 17.01 -3.90
N SER A 24 0.64 16.52 -4.23
CA SER A 24 0.06 16.51 -5.60
C SER A 24 -1.21 15.66 -5.62
N LEU A 25 -2.35 16.31 -5.41
CA LEU A 25 -3.70 15.76 -5.59
C LEU A 25 -4.45 16.55 -6.69
N TYR A 26 -3.77 16.96 -7.77
CA TYR A 26 -4.36 17.96 -8.68
C TYR A 26 -3.97 17.84 -10.16
N SER A 27 -3.41 16.72 -10.62
CA SER A 27 -3.20 16.56 -12.07
C SER A 27 -4.54 16.43 -12.79
N ASP A 28 -4.75 17.23 -13.83
CA ASP A 28 -5.86 17.09 -14.77
C ASP A 28 -5.47 16.18 -15.97
N ASN A 29 -4.25 15.61 -15.94
CA ASN A 29 -3.69 14.80 -17.01
C ASN A 29 -4.16 13.35 -16.91
N TRP A 30 -5.44 13.13 -17.18
CA TRP A 30 -5.98 11.79 -17.33
C TRP A 30 -5.41 11.15 -18.60
N GLU A 31 -4.89 9.93 -18.47
CA GLU A 31 -4.43 9.14 -19.60
C GLU A 31 -5.46 8.07 -19.92
N LYS A 32 -5.88 8.02 -21.19
CA LYS A 32 -6.74 6.94 -21.67
C LYS A 32 -5.89 5.74 -22.05
N GLY A 33 -6.29 4.56 -21.60
CA GLY A 33 -5.74 3.32 -22.12
C GLY A 33 -6.35 2.09 -21.48
N VAL A 34 -5.59 1.01 -21.49
CA VAL A 34 -6.03 -0.33 -21.13
C VAL A 34 -5.49 -0.69 -19.75
N LEU A 35 -6.38 -1.11 -18.86
CA LEU A 35 -6.03 -1.85 -17.65
C LEU A 35 -6.15 -3.33 -17.92
N TYR A 36 -5.13 -4.08 -17.52
CA TYR A 36 -5.15 -5.53 -17.53
C TYR A 36 -4.94 -6.07 -16.11
N LEU A 37 -5.95 -6.75 -15.59
CA LEU A 37 -5.94 -7.37 -14.27
C LEU A 37 -5.53 -8.84 -14.41
N THR A 38 -4.53 -9.24 -13.65
CA THR A 38 -4.11 -10.64 -13.50
C THR A 38 -4.25 -11.07 -12.04
N ASN A 39 -4.04 -12.36 -11.77
CA ASN A 39 -3.98 -12.88 -10.41
C ASN A 39 -2.78 -12.36 -9.58
N LEU A 40 -1.85 -11.62 -10.18
CA LEU A 40 -0.64 -11.11 -9.51
C LEU A 40 -0.47 -9.59 -9.59
N ASN A 41 -0.95 -8.97 -10.66
CA ASN A 41 -0.64 -7.59 -10.99
C ASN A 41 -1.85 -6.84 -11.60
N LEU A 42 -1.84 -5.53 -11.39
CA LEU A 42 -2.55 -4.55 -12.20
C LEU A 42 -1.58 -3.94 -13.21
N TRP A 43 -1.86 -4.12 -14.49
CA TRP A 43 -1.09 -3.53 -15.58
C TRP A 43 -1.86 -2.39 -16.22
N PHE A 44 -1.14 -1.35 -16.63
CA PHE A 44 -1.70 -0.19 -17.30
C PHE A 44 -0.84 0.17 -18.51
N SER A 45 -1.45 0.47 -19.65
CA SER A 45 -0.71 0.92 -20.83
C SER A 45 -0.29 2.38 -20.71
N GLU A 46 1.00 2.71 -20.68
CA GLU A 46 1.47 4.10 -20.56
C GLU A 46 2.20 4.49 -21.85
N GLY A 47 1.55 5.27 -22.72
CA GLY A 47 2.11 5.62 -24.04
C GLY A 47 2.45 4.39 -24.89
N LYS A 48 3.75 4.07 -25.01
CA LYS A 48 4.26 2.85 -25.70
C LYS A 48 4.69 1.74 -24.74
N GLY A 49 4.60 1.95 -23.43
CA GLY A 49 5.06 1.05 -22.38
C GLY A 49 3.93 0.52 -21.51
N TRP A 50 4.31 -0.16 -20.43
CA TRP A 50 3.40 -0.67 -19.41
C TRP A 50 3.89 -0.26 -18.02
N PHE A 51 2.96 0.23 -17.22
CA PHE A 51 3.14 0.43 -15.79
C PHE A 51 2.44 -0.68 -15.02
N THR A 52 3.05 -1.15 -13.92
CA THR A 52 2.56 -2.30 -13.17
C THR A 52 2.51 -2.02 -11.68
N ILE A 53 1.38 -2.35 -11.05
CA ILE A 53 1.21 -2.39 -9.60
C ILE A 53 0.99 -3.85 -9.20
N PRO A 54 1.94 -4.49 -8.49
CA PRO A 54 1.71 -5.82 -7.92
C PRO A 54 0.53 -5.77 -6.95
N LEU A 55 -0.39 -6.74 -7.02
CA LEU A 55 -1.58 -6.77 -6.15
C LEU A 55 -1.18 -6.80 -4.67
N ARG A 56 -0.08 -7.50 -4.34
CA ARG A 56 0.50 -7.55 -2.99
C ARG A 56 0.96 -6.18 -2.46
N ASN A 57 1.18 -5.20 -3.33
CA ASN A 57 1.61 -3.85 -2.94
C ASN A 57 0.42 -2.90 -2.78
N ILE A 58 -0.80 -3.32 -3.12
CA ILE A 58 -2.02 -2.52 -2.95
C ILE A 58 -2.40 -2.56 -1.48
N THR A 59 -2.50 -1.38 -0.85
CA THR A 59 -2.82 -1.26 0.58
C THR A 59 -4.28 -0.93 0.80
N MET A 60 -4.94 -0.25 -0.15
CA MET A 60 -6.35 0.10 -0.06
C MET A 60 -7.00 0.22 -1.45
N VAL A 61 -8.24 -0.24 -1.54
CA VAL A 61 -9.07 -0.13 -2.75
C VAL A 61 -10.40 0.54 -2.42
N GLY A 62 -10.65 1.68 -3.05
CA GLY A 62 -11.96 2.31 -3.08
C GLY A 62 -12.35 3.08 -1.82
N ARG A 63 -11.40 3.84 -1.24
CA ARG A 63 -11.72 4.90 -0.28
C ARG A 63 -12.62 5.96 -0.91
N GLU A 64 -13.28 6.75 -0.05
CA GLU A 64 -14.17 7.81 -0.50
C GLU A 64 -13.44 8.81 -1.41
N VAL A 65 -14.07 9.15 -2.54
CA VAL A 65 -13.52 10.09 -3.51
C VAL A 65 -13.96 11.51 -3.15
N PRO A 66 -13.03 12.42 -2.81
CA PRO A 66 -13.35 13.82 -2.54
C PRO A 66 -14.03 14.50 -3.72
N ASN A 67 -14.95 15.43 -3.44
CA ASN A 67 -15.65 16.20 -4.49
C ASN A 67 -14.71 16.93 -5.45
N THR A 68 -13.55 17.39 -4.96
CA THR A 68 -12.52 18.03 -5.80
C THR A 68 -12.00 17.11 -6.91
N ILE A 69 -11.78 15.82 -6.62
CA ILE A 69 -11.37 14.83 -7.61
C ILE A 69 -12.52 14.54 -8.59
N ARG A 70 -13.75 14.40 -8.09
CA ARG A 70 -14.94 14.16 -8.95
C ARG A 70 -15.15 15.29 -9.95
N LEU A 71 -15.04 16.55 -9.51
CA LEU A 71 -15.17 17.71 -10.38
C LEU A 71 -14.06 17.78 -11.44
N LYS A 72 -12.83 17.39 -11.08
CA LYS A 72 -11.72 17.30 -12.04
C LYS A 72 -11.91 16.17 -13.05
N ALA A 73 -12.32 14.98 -12.60
CA ALA A 73 -12.67 13.88 -13.49
C ALA A 73 -13.82 14.27 -14.44
N GLN A 74 -14.85 14.95 -13.93
CA GLN A 74 -15.97 15.39 -14.75
C GLN A 74 -15.52 16.37 -15.85
N ARG A 75 -14.61 17.28 -15.54
CA ARG A 75 -14.05 18.23 -16.53
C ARG A 75 -13.07 17.59 -17.50
N GLY A 76 -12.23 16.67 -17.04
CA GLY A 76 -11.14 16.08 -17.84
C GLY A 76 -11.59 14.91 -18.71
N ILE A 77 -12.48 14.07 -18.20
CA ILE A 77 -12.88 12.80 -18.86
C ILE A 77 -14.40 12.57 -18.86
N GLY A 78 -15.19 13.55 -18.45
CA GLY A 78 -16.66 13.49 -18.56
C GLY A 78 -17.35 12.54 -17.58
N THR A 79 -16.69 12.11 -16.50
CA THR A 79 -17.26 11.20 -15.49
C THR A 79 -16.98 11.65 -14.06
N ILE A 80 -17.89 11.34 -13.13
CA ILE A 80 -17.69 11.47 -11.69
C ILE A 80 -17.32 10.15 -11.00
N HIS A 81 -17.34 9.04 -11.75
CA HIS A 81 -17.06 7.70 -11.23
C HIS A 81 -15.55 7.46 -11.28
N VAL A 82 -14.95 7.50 -10.09
CA VAL A 82 -13.52 7.32 -9.89
C VAL A 82 -13.30 6.25 -8.83
N LEU A 83 -12.33 5.36 -9.06
CA LEU A 83 -11.79 4.44 -8.06
C LEU A 83 -10.42 4.93 -7.63
N ILE A 84 -10.19 4.98 -6.32
CA ILE A 84 -8.89 5.27 -5.74
C ILE A 84 -8.23 3.96 -5.33
N ILE A 85 -6.96 3.78 -5.73
CA ILE A 85 -6.11 2.67 -5.31
C ILE A 85 -4.89 3.26 -4.62
N ASP A 86 -4.72 2.98 -3.34
CA ASP A 86 -3.51 3.33 -2.59
C ASP A 86 -2.55 2.12 -2.62
N TYR A 87 -1.27 2.36 -2.88
CA TYR A 87 -0.28 1.30 -3.06
C TYR A 87 1.13 1.74 -2.64
N LEU A 88 2.00 0.76 -2.39
CA LEU A 88 3.41 0.96 -2.11
C LEU A 88 4.25 0.83 -3.38
N GLN A 89 4.95 1.91 -3.73
CA GLN A 89 5.87 1.95 -4.86
C GLN A 89 7.33 1.84 -4.35
N PRO A 90 8.18 1.01 -4.97
CA PRO A 90 9.61 1.02 -4.68
C PRO A 90 10.19 2.42 -4.84
N SER A 91 10.94 2.87 -3.85
CA SER A 91 11.56 4.19 -3.83
C SER A 91 12.76 4.23 -4.77
N SER A 92 12.95 5.38 -5.43
CA SER A 92 14.17 5.64 -6.20
C SER A 92 15.37 6.02 -5.31
N VAL A 93 15.15 6.24 -4.01
CA VAL A 93 16.18 6.72 -3.07
C VAL A 93 16.97 5.56 -2.47
N SER A 94 16.33 4.43 -2.18
CA SER A 94 17.00 3.21 -1.74
C SER A 94 16.22 1.97 -2.17
N ALA A 95 16.94 0.93 -2.57
CA ALA A 95 16.37 -0.30 -3.13
C ALA A 95 15.41 -1.05 -2.19
N ASP A 96 15.53 -0.82 -0.88
CA ASP A 96 14.71 -1.46 0.16
C ASP A 96 13.66 -0.52 0.80
N SER A 97 13.47 0.69 0.28
CA SER A 97 12.40 1.59 0.76
C SER A 97 11.22 1.62 -0.21
N TYR A 98 10.03 1.73 0.38
CA TYR A 98 8.77 1.89 -0.35
C TYR A 98 8.16 3.24 0.02
N ALA A 99 7.55 3.91 -0.96
CA ALA A 99 6.81 5.15 -0.79
C ALA A 99 5.33 4.92 -1.08
N SER A 100 4.47 5.51 -0.27
CA SER A 100 3.03 5.51 -0.51
C SER A 100 2.70 6.30 -1.76
N SER A 101 1.85 5.73 -2.62
CA SER A 101 1.40 6.34 -3.86
C SER A 101 -0.09 6.05 -4.08
N VAL A 102 -0.70 6.83 -4.97
CA VAL A 102 -2.11 6.73 -5.30
C VAL A 102 -2.29 6.67 -6.81
N ALA A 103 -3.16 5.75 -7.25
CA ALA A 103 -3.69 5.69 -8.60
C ALA A 103 -5.17 6.06 -8.60
N LEU A 104 -5.59 6.86 -9.58
CA LEU A 104 -6.98 7.22 -9.80
C LEU A 104 -7.45 6.57 -11.10
N LEU A 105 -8.54 5.82 -11.06
CA LEU A 105 -9.13 5.15 -12.22
C LEU A 105 -10.51 5.74 -12.50
N GLY A 106 -10.72 6.33 -13.67
CA GLY A 106 -11.96 7.00 -14.06
C GLY A 106 -12.59 6.34 -15.28
N GLY A 107 -13.90 6.09 -15.22
CA GLY A 107 -14.61 5.45 -16.32
C GLY A 107 -16.11 5.38 -16.13
N ASN A 108 -16.74 4.44 -16.83
CA ASN A 108 -18.15 4.12 -16.66
C ASN A 108 -18.42 3.54 -15.25
N GLU A 109 -19.54 3.88 -14.65
CA GLU A 109 -19.93 3.41 -13.31
C GLU A 109 -19.88 1.89 -13.16
N ALA A 110 -20.46 1.16 -14.11
CA ALA A 110 -20.52 -0.30 -14.06
C ALA A 110 -19.11 -0.91 -14.10
N VAL A 111 -18.22 -0.35 -14.92
CA VAL A 111 -16.81 -0.75 -15.00
C VAL A 111 -16.10 -0.51 -13.67
N ILE A 112 -16.24 0.70 -13.10
CA ILE A 112 -15.58 1.08 -11.85
C ILE A 112 -16.07 0.22 -10.68
N ASN A 113 -17.38 0.02 -10.56
CA ASN A 113 -17.96 -0.81 -9.51
C ASN A 113 -17.55 -2.28 -9.65
N THR A 114 -17.51 -2.80 -10.88
CA THR A 114 -17.06 -4.17 -11.15
C THR A 114 -15.58 -4.34 -10.80
N LEU A 115 -14.72 -3.41 -11.22
CA LEU A 115 -13.29 -3.44 -10.91
C LEU A 115 -13.05 -3.38 -9.39
N LYS A 116 -13.77 -2.52 -8.67
CA LYS A 116 -13.73 -2.47 -7.20
C LYS A 116 -14.11 -3.82 -6.59
N ALA A 117 -15.20 -4.43 -7.04
CA ALA A 117 -15.67 -5.72 -6.54
C ALA A 117 -14.68 -6.88 -6.80
N TYR A 118 -13.92 -6.85 -7.90
CA TYR A 118 -12.84 -7.82 -8.15
C TYR A 118 -11.59 -7.54 -7.33
N LEU A 119 -11.18 -6.27 -7.24
CA LEU A 119 -9.93 -5.90 -6.56
C LEU A 119 -10.00 -6.04 -5.06
N GLN A 120 -11.11 -5.69 -4.41
CA GLN A 120 -11.24 -5.79 -2.96
C GLN A 120 -10.93 -7.19 -2.38
N PRO A 121 -11.48 -8.30 -2.91
CA PRO A 121 -11.12 -9.64 -2.43
C PRO A 121 -9.70 -10.07 -2.87
N MET A 122 -9.22 -9.61 -4.03
CA MET A 122 -7.92 -9.99 -4.59
C MET A 122 -6.73 -9.30 -3.91
N CYS A 123 -6.91 -8.06 -3.45
CA CYS A 123 -5.86 -7.28 -2.80
C CYS A 123 -5.72 -7.62 -1.31
N GLY A 124 -6.45 -8.64 -0.84
CA GLY A 124 -6.61 -8.93 0.58
C GLY A 124 -7.29 -7.76 1.29
N THR A 125 -7.98 -8.05 2.38
CA THR A 125 -8.07 -7.05 3.44
C THR A 125 -6.69 -6.41 3.65
N PRO A 126 -6.60 -5.09 3.95
CA PRO A 126 -5.34 -4.46 4.38
C PRO A 126 -4.65 -5.43 5.32
N PRO A 127 -3.31 -5.63 5.27
CA PRO A 127 -2.65 -6.52 6.21
C PRO A 127 -3.26 -6.18 7.55
N ARG A 128 -4.06 -7.10 8.11
CA ARG A 128 -4.79 -6.82 9.35
C ARG A 128 -3.68 -6.27 10.22
N SER A 129 -3.86 -5.08 10.78
CA SER A 129 -3.04 -4.68 11.91
C SER A 129 -3.18 -5.85 12.88
N GLN A 130 -2.26 -6.81 12.80
CA GLN A 130 -2.34 -8.02 13.58
C GLN A 130 -2.16 -7.44 14.96
N SER A 131 -3.19 -7.58 15.80
CA SER A 131 -3.16 -7.05 17.15
C SER A 131 -1.81 -7.46 17.72
N LEU A 132 -0.97 -6.48 18.04
CA LEU A 132 0.39 -6.74 18.46
C LEU A 132 0.33 -7.74 19.61
N SER A 133 1.02 -8.87 19.47
CA SER A 133 1.17 -9.80 20.58
C SER A 133 1.92 -9.10 21.71
N ASP A 134 1.83 -9.59 22.94
CA ASP A 134 2.54 -8.95 24.05
C ASP A 134 4.07 -8.96 23.84
N ILE A 135 4.58 -9.92 23.06
CA ILE A 135 5.98 -9.97 22.62
C ILE A 135 6.26 -8.83 21.62
N ASP A 136 5.39 -8.61 20.63
CA ASP A 136 5.53 -7.52 19.66
C ASP A 136 5.49 -6.15 20.35
N LYS A 137 4.60 -5.96 21.34
CA LYS A 137 4.52 -4.72 22.12
C LYS A 137 5.79 -4.47 22.93
N LYS A 138 6.29 -5.51 23.63
CA LYS A 138 7.54 -5.44 24.38
C LYS A 138 8.70 -5.14 23.46
N LEU A 139 8.79 -5.80 22.31
CA LEU A 139 9.82 -5.54 21.32
C LEU A 139 9.77 -4.10 20.83
N LEU A 140 8.59 -3.61 20.43
CA LEU A 140 8.39 -2.23 19.98
C LEU A 140 8.87 -1.21 21.03
N TYR A 141 8.57 -1.44 22.32
CA TYR A 141 9.05 -0.62 23.43
C TYR A 141 10.57 -0.70 23.62
N MET A 142 11.16 -1.89 23.52
CA MET A 142 12.63 -2.03 23.63
C MET A 142 13.36 -1.29 22.50
N LEU A 143 12.85 -1.34 21.27
CA LEU A 143 13.39 -0.58 20.14
C LEU A 143 13.26 0.93 20.37
N TYR A 144 12.15 1.39 20.97
CA TYR A 144 11.98 2.79 21.36
C TYR A 144 13.03 3.25 22.37
N THR A 145 13.36 2.40 23.35
CA THR A 145 14.40 2.69 24.35
C THR A 145 15.83 2.60 23.81
N GLY A 146 16.01 2.24 22.54
CA GLY A 146 17.32 2.11 21.89
C GLY A 146 18.02 0.76 22.11
N ILE A 147 17.30 -0.25 22.61
CA ILE A 147 17.83 -1.60 22.77
C ILE A 147 17.58 -2.37 21.48
N ASN A 148 18.64 -2.61 20.70
CA ASN A 148 18.58 -3.29 19.40
C ASN A 148 19.48 -4.55 19.31
N ASP A 149 20.18 -4.89 20.39
CA ASP A 149 20.99 -6.11 20.46
C ASP A 149 20.10 -7.34 20.69
N MET A 150 20.17 -8.32 19.78
CA MET A 150 19.33 -9.52 19.81
C MET A 150 19.46 -10.34 21.10
N LYS A 151 20.66 -10.44 21.68
CA LYS A 151 20.87 -11.21 22.92
C LYS A 151 20.24 -10.50 24.11
N LYS A 152 20.37 -9.17 24.19
CA LYS A 152 19.71 -8.35 25.21
C LYS A 152 18.19 -8.39 25.07
N LEU A 153 17.68 -8.32 23.84
CA LEU A 153 16.25 -8.40 23.56
C LEU A 153 15.65 -9.74 23.97
N SER A 154 16.30 -10.86 23.59
CA SER A 154 15.87 -12.21 23.99
C SER A 154 15.83 -12.36 25.51
N PHE A 155 16.86 -11.85 26.21
CA PHE A 155 16.92 -11.88 27.67
C PHE A 155 15.84 -11.02 28.34
N LEU A 156 15.63 -9.77 27.90
CA LEU A 156 14.70 -8.83 28.52
C LEU A 156 13.24 -9.16 28.24
N ILE A 157 12.95 -9.68 27.05
CA ILE A 157 11.59 -10.06 26.64
C ILE A 157 11.24 -11.45 27.20
N GLY A 158 12.25 -12.29 27.46
CA GLY A 158 12.07 -13.63 28.02
C GLY A 158 11.63 -14.64 26.97
N THR A 159 12.18 -14.56 25.75
CA THR A 159 11.78 -15.42 24.62
C THR A 159 13.00 -15.92 23.86
N ASP A 160 12.87 -17.04 23.16
CA ASP A 160 13.90 -17.56 22.27
C ASP A 160 14.10 -16.67 21.02
N ASN A 161 15.22 -16.88 20.33
CA ASN A 161 15.60 -16.08 19.16
C ASN A 161 14.68 -16.30 17.93
N GLU A 162 14.04 -17.47 17.80
CA GLU A 162 13.14 -17.75 16.68
C GLU A 162 11.86 -16.95 16.83
N THR A 163 11.26 -17.00 18.02
CA THR A 163 10.07 -16.21 18.38
C THR A 163 10.36 -14.71 18.25
N LEU A 164 11.51 -14.25 18.72
CA LEU A 164 11.93 -12.85 18.61
C LEU A 164 12.09 -12.41 17.14
N THR A 165 12.67 -13.27 16.31
CA THR A 165 12.82 -13.03 14.86
C THR A 165 11.46 -13.00 14.16
N GLY A 166 10.53 -13.85 14.57
CA GLY A 166 9.13 -13.81 14.14
C GLY A 166 8.46 -12.48 14.46
N SER A 167 8.63 -11.98 15.68
CA SER A 167 8.12 -10.66 16.09
C SER A 167 8.76 -9.51 15.32
N PHE A 168 10.08 -9.53 15.09
CA PHE A 168 10.74 -8.53 14.25
C PHE A 168 10.19 -8.50 12.82
N LYS A 169 10.00 -9.69 12.25
CA LYS A 169 9.40 -9.83 10.92
C LYS A 169 7.98 -9.25 10.92
N ASN A 170 7.17 -9.57 11.93
CA ASN A 170 5.80 -9.04 12.05
C ASN A 170 5.78 -7.51 12.16
N LEU A 171 6.62 -6.92 13.02
CA LEU A 171 6.72 -5.46 13.16
C LEU A 171 7.18 -4.78 11.86
N ARG A 172 8.12 -5.39 11.14
CA ARG A 172 8.61 -4.89 9.85
C ARG A 172 7.56 -5.01 8.75
N ASP A 173 6.88 -6.15 8.68
CA ASP A 173 5.82 -6.40 7.69
C ASP A 173 4.61 -5.45 7.92
N GLN A 174 4.43 -4.97 9.15
CA GLN A 174 3.47 -3.91 9.51
C GLN A 174 4.03 -2.48 9.41
N GLY A 175 5.26 -2.29 8.92
CA GLY A 175 5.86 -0.96 8.73
C GLY A 175 6.25 -0.24 10.02
N LEU A 176 6.26 -0.91 11.17
CA LEU A 176 6.52 -0.31 12.49
C LEU A 176 8.03 -0.16 12.78
N CYS A 177 8.87 -0.98 12.16
CA CYS A 177 10.33 -0.86 12.25
C CYS A 177 11.02 -1.13 10.89
N ASP A 178 12.19 -0.53 10.70
CA ASP A 178 13.02 -0.71 9.50
C ASP A 178 13.90 -1.98 9.57
N THR A 179 14.67 -2.22 8.50
CA THR A 179 15.58 -3.38 8.39
C THR A 179 16.77 -3.32 9.37
N MET A 180 17.03 -2.15 9.97
CA MET A 180 18.05 -1.96 11.01
C MET A 180 17.48 -2.06 12.43
N GLY A 181 16.18 -2.38 12.57
CA GLY A 181 15.50 -2.46 13.85
C GLY A 181 15.24 -1.09 14.48
N LYS A 182 15.22 0.00 13.70
CA LYS A 182 14.78 1.32 14.19
C LYS A 182 13.29 1.48 13.97
N LEU A 183 12.62 2.17 14.89
CA LEU A 183 11.21 2.49 14.73
C LEU A 183 10.99 3.49 13.60
N THR A 184 9.96 3.24 12.80
CA THR A 184 9.45 4.21 11.83
C THR A 184 8.59 5.26 12.53
N GLN A 185 8.19 6.32 11.81
CA GLN A 185 7.21 7.28 12.35
C GLN A 185 5.86 6.60 12.68
N GLU A 186 5.48 5.59 11.91
CA GLU A 186 4.29 4.79 12.15
C GLU A 186 4.42 3.94 13.42
N GLY A 187 5.58 3.29 13.61
CA GLY A 187 5.91 2.58 14.85
C GLY A 187 5.89 3.47 16.09
N MET A 188 6.43 4.68 16.00
CA MET A 188 6.40 5.65 17.10
C MET A 188 4.98 6.15 17.41
N THR A 189 4.17 6.37 16.38
CA THR A 189 2.76 6.76 16.56
C THR A 189 1.99 5.62 17.22
N LYS A 190 2.21 4.38 16.77
CA LYS A 190 1.54 3.20 17.33
C LYS A 190 1.90 2.95 18.78
N LEU A 191 3.16 3.13 19.15
CA LEU A 191 3.63 3.03 20.53
C LEU A 191 2.92 4.05 21.44
N LYS A 192 2.74 5.30 20.98
CA LYS A 192 2.03 6.34 21.74
C LYS A 192 0.55 6.07 21.93
N GLU A 193 -0.11 5.39 20.98
CA GLU A 193 -1.51 4.97 21.12
C GLU A 193 -1.71 3.86 22.16
N MET A 194 -0.64 3.12 22.48
CA MET A 194 -0.68 1.98 23.40
C MET A 194 -0.25 2.33 24.83
N MET A 195 0.33 3.52 25.03
CA MET A 195 0.73 4.08 26.32
C MET A 195 -0.41 4.88 26.93
#